data_AF-A0A7N5KIC9-F1
#
_entry.id   AF-A0A7N5KIC9-F1
#
_cell.length_a   1.000
_cell.length_b   1.000
_cell.length_c   1.000
_cell.angle_alpha   90.00
_cell.angle_beta   90.00
_cell.angle_gamma   90.00
#
_symmetry.space_group_name_H-M   'P 1'
#
loop_
_entity.id
_entity.type
_entity.pdbx_description
1 polymer ?
#
loop_
_entity_poly.entity_id
_entity_poly.type
_entity_poly.pdbx_seq_one_letter_code
_entity_poly.pdbx_strand_id
1 'polypeptide(L)'
;MQISSHPVHIPGIQTGKLQGHGGPLCLMLTWHPEVIKVYSEDETSRALEVPSDITARDVCQLLILKNHYIDDHSWTLFEHLPHIGLERTMEDHELVIEVLSNWGMEEENKLYFRKNYAKYEFFKNPMYFFPEHMVSFATETNGEISPTQILQMFLSSSTYPEIHGFLHAKEQGKKSWKKIYFLLRRSGLYFSTKGTSKEPRHLQFFSEFGNSDIYVSLAGKKKHGAPTNYGFGFKVQA
;
A
#
# COMPACT_ATOMS: atom_id res chain seq x y z
N MET A 1 26.22 15.33 8.90
CA MET A 1 24.93 16.04 8.66
C MET A 1 24.18 16.02 9.98
N GLN A 2 24.18 17.15 10.71
CA GLN A 2 23.54 17.26 12.03
C GLN A 2 22.03 17.42 11.86
N ILE A 3 21.24 16.53 12.45
CA ILE A 3 19.78 16.67 12.55
C ILE A 3 19.49 17.28 13.92
N SER A 4 19.03 18.52 13.89
CA SER A 4 18.58 19.28 15.04
C SER A 4 17.18 18.83 15.43
N SER A 5 17.03 18.23 16.61
CA SER A 5 15.73 17.95 17.24
C SER A 5 15.16 19.24 17.80
N HIS A 6 14.04 19.72 17.25
CA HIS A 6 13.19 20.73 17.89
C HIS A 6 11.89 20.06 18.33
N PRO A 7 11.45 20.22 19.58
CA PRO A 7 10.13 19.77 20.01
C PRO A 7 9.05 20.61 19.33
N VAL A 8 8.09 19.94 18.70
CA VAL A 8 6.88 20.57 18.17
C VAL A 8 6.02 20.99 19.36
N HIS A 9 5.81 22.31 19.49
CA HIS A 9 4.95 22.89 20.51
C HIS A 9 3.49 22.63 20.15
N ILE A 10 2.81 21.82 20.97
CA ILE A 10 1.35 21.70 20.96
C ILE A 10 0.80 22.97 21.65
N PRO A 11 -0.01 23.82 20.99
CA PRO A 11 -0.58 25.00 21.63
C PRO A 11 -1.62 24.56 22.68
N GLY A 12 -1.53 25.18 23.86
CA GLY A 12 -2.25 24.78 25.06
C GLY A 12 -3.76 25.00 25.01
N ILE A 13 -4.46 24.12 25.74
CA ILE A 13 -5.84 24.28 26.15
C ILE A 13 -5.91 25.45 27.14
N GLN A 14 -6.46 26.59 26.72
CA GLN A 14 -6.88 27.63 27.65
C GLN A 14 -8.32 27.36 28.08
N THR A 15 -8.51 27.03 29.36
CA THR A 15 -9.82 27.05 30.01
C THR A 15 -10.21 28.50 30.29
N GLY A 16 -11.01 29.10 29.41
CA GLY A 16 -11.58 30.44 29.57
C GLY A 16 -13.02 30.41 30.08
N LYS A 17 -13.29 31.09 31.19
CA LYS A 17 -14.62 31.28 31.80
C LYS A 17 -15.58 32.03 30.85
N LEU A 18 -16.84 31.59 30.85
CA LEU A 18 -17.97 32.22 30.16
C LEU A 18 -18.31 33.60 30.76
N GLN A 19 -18.39 34.64 29.93
CA GLN A 19 -19.30 35.79 30.11
C GLN A 19 -19.46 36.59 28.80
N GLY A 20 -20.69 36.62 28.27
CA GLY A 20 -21.35 37.80 27.69
C GLY A 20 -20.95 38.38 26.31
N HIS A 21 -21.87 38.24 25.36
CA HIS A 21 -22.23 39.15 24.25
C HIS A 21 -21.40 39.19 22.94
N GLY A 22 -22.04 38.72 21.85
CA GLY A 22 -22.10 39.45 20.56
C GLY A 22 -21.04 39.23 19.48
N GLY A 23 -21.15 38.12 18.73
CA GLY A 23 -20.56 37.90 17.38
C GLY A 23 -19.19 37.17 17.33
N PRO A 24 -18.71 36.69 16.17
CA PRO A 24 -19.40 36.21 14.95
C PRO A 24 -19.69 34.70 15.04
N LEU A 25 -20.46 34.14 14.10
CA LEU A 25 -20.60 32.68 13.94
C LEU A 25 -19.22 32.06 13.72
N CYS A 26 -18.61 31.59 14.81
CA CYS A 26 -17.62 30.52 14.73
C CYS A 26 -18.36 29.35 14.11
N LEU A 27 -18.09 29.07 12.83
CA LEU A 27 -18.33 27.74 12.28
C LEU A 27 -17.50 26.80 13.14
N MET A 28 -18.12 26.34 14.23
CA MET A 28 -17.72 25.13 14.92
C MET A 28 -17.81 24.06 13.85
N LEU A 29 -16.69 23.78 13.18
CA LEU A 29 -16.50 22.53 12.48
C LEU A 29 -16.66 21.48 13.58
N THR A 30 -17.89 21.03 13.75
CA THR A 30 -18.27 19.96 14.65
C THR A 30 -17.38 18.79 14.29
N TRP A 31 -16.40 18.52 15.16
CA TRP A 31 -15.60 17.31 15.12
C TRP A 31 -16.57 16.15 15.22
N HIS A 32 -16.76 15.42 14.12
CA HIS A 32 -17.49 14.17 14.09
C HIS A 32 -16.44 13.07 14.05
N PRO A 33 -16.04 12.51 15.22
CA PRO A 33 -15.10 11.40 15.22
C PRO A 33 -15.74 10.19 14.55
N GLU A 34 -14.98 9.54 13.68
CA GLU A 34 -15.32 8.25 13.12
C GLU A 34 -14.84 7.14 14.07
N VAL A 35 -15.58 6.04 14.14
CA VAL A 35 -15.20 4.88 14.96
C VAL A 35 -14.69 3.78 14.05
N ILE A 36 -13.39 3.50 14.12
CA ILE A 36 -12.77 2.39 13.40
C ILE A 36 -12.52 1.21 14.31
N LYS A 37 -12.60 -0.01 13.78
CA LYS A 37 -12.29 -1.26 14.48
C LYS A 37 -11.03 -1.88 13.90
N VAL A 38 -9.99 -2.03 14.72
CA VAL A 38 -8.71 -2.59 14.31
C VAL A 38 -8.46 -3.91 15.04
N TYR A 39 -8.14 -4.94 14.28
CA TYR A 39 -7.90 -6.30 14.75
C TYR A 39 -6.41 -6.57 14.95
N SER A 40 -6.09 -7.41 15.91
CA SER A 40 -4.75 -7.98 16.13
C SER A 40 -4.65 -9.38 15.51
N GLU A 41 -3.45 -9.96 15.48
CA GLU A 41 -3.22 -11.32 14.94
C GLU A 41 -3.94 -12.44 15.71
N ASP A 42 -4.29 -12.20 16.98
CA ASP A 42 -5.04 -13.12 17.84
C ASP A 42 -6.57 -12.97 17.70
N GLU A 43 -7.04 -12.26 16.67
CA GLU A 43 -8.44 -11.91 16.41
C GLU A 43 -9.12 -11.04 17.48
N THR A 44 -8.37 -10.56 18.48
CA THR A 44 -8.88 -9.49 19.36
C THR A 44 -8.98 -8.18 18.58
N SER A 45 -9.81 -7.26 19.04
CA SER A 45 -10.01 -5.98 18.35
C SER A 45 -10.14 -4.82 19.32
N ARG A 46 -9.76 -3.63 18.87
CA ARG A 46 -9.96 -2.36 19.58
C ARG A 46 -10.75 -1.40 18.70
N ALA A 47 -11.71 -0.72 19.31
CA ALA A 47 -12.38 0.43 18.69
C ALA A 47 -11.55 1.70 18.97
N LEU A 48 -11.40 2.56 17.97
CA LEU A 48 -10.70 3.83 18.05
C LEU A 48 -11.61 4.92 17.49
N GLU A 49 -11.80 6.00 18.27
CA GLU A 49 -12.34 7.26 17.76
C GLU A 49 -11.21 8.03 17.08
N VAL A 50 -11.41 8.39 15.81
CA VAL A 50 -10.40 9.01 14.95
C VAL A 50 -11.01 10.15 14.13
N PRO A 51 -10.24 11.19 13.78
CA PRO A 51 -10.71 12.19 12.83
C PRO A 51 -10.79 11.63 11.40
N SER A 52 -11.53 12.32 10.54
CA SER A 52 -11.73 11.92 9.14
C SER A 52 -10.45 11.95 8.30
N ASP A 53 -9.48 12.79 8.69
CA ASP A 53 -8.19 12.98 8.01
C ASP A 53 -7.05 12.13 8.61
N ILE A 54 -7.38 11.10 9.42
CA ILE A 54 -6.37 10.25 10.02
C ILE A 54 -5.64 9.39 8.97
N THR A 55 -4.31 9.39 9.03
CA THR A 55 -3.49 8.54 8.15
C THR A 55 -3.29 7.14 8.75
N ALA A 56 -2.93 6.17 7.91
CA ALA A 56 -2.53 4.84 8.38
C ALA A 56 -1.34 4.90 9.36
N ARG A 57 -0.40 5.84 9.15
CA ARG A 57 0.72 6.08 10.06
C ARG A 57 0.25 6.54 11.44
N ASP A 58 -0.69 7.48 11.50
CA ASP A 58 -1.20 8.01 12.77
C ASP A 58 -1.90 6.91 13.57
N VAL A 59 -2.70 6.06 12.90
CA VAL A 59 -3.33 4.89 13.53
C VAL A 59 -2.29 3.92 14.08
N CYS A 60 -1.24 3.61 13.30
CA CYS A 60 -0.14 2.77 13.78
C CYS A 60 0.53 3.35 15.02
N GLN A 61 0.88 4.64 15.02
CA GLN A 61 1.50 5.32 16.17
C GLN A 61 0.59 5.30 17.40
N LEU A 62 -0.70 5.56 17.23
CA LEU A 62 -1.68 5.50 18.31
C LEU A 62 -1.74 4.09 18.93
N LEU A 63 -1.74 3.04 18.11
CA LEU A 63 -1.77 1.65 18.58
C LEU A 63 -0.46 1.24 19.23
N ILE A 64 0.69 1.67 18.72
CA ILE A 64 2.01 1.45 19.36
C ILE A 64 1.99 2.03 20.78
N LEU A 65 1.55 3.30 20.93
CA LEU A 65 1.47 3.98 22.21
C LEU A 65 0.48 3.30 23.17
N LYS A 66 -0.72 2.97 22.71
CA LYS A 66 -1.77 2.33 23.54
C LYS A 66 -1.41 0.91 24.00
N ASN A 67 -0.59 0.18 23.23
CA ASN A 67 -0.16 -1.18 23.57
C ASN A 67 1.23 -1.23 24.22
N HIS A 68 1.88 -0.09 24.43
CA HIS A 68 3.26 0.00 24.95
C HIS A 68 4.27 -0.81 24.12
N TYR A 69 4.10 -0.81 22.79
CA TYR A 69 5.05 -1.46 21.89
C TYR A 69 6.26 -0.57 21.60
N ILE A 70 7.36 -1.20 21.20
CA ILE A 70 8.51 -0.50 20.65
C ILE A 70 8.20 -0.14 19.20
N ASP A 71 8.42 1.13 18.84
CA ASP A 71 8.36 1.57 17.46
C ASP A 71 9.63 1.14 16.72
N ASP A 72 9.52 0.07 15.94
CA ASP A 72 10.57 -0.46 15.07
C ASP A 72 10.28 -0.21 13.57
N HIS A 73 9.31 0.67 13.28
CA HIS A 73 8.82 1.00 11.94
C HIS A 73 8.31 -0.18 11.10
N SER A 74 8.10 -1.35 11.70
CA SER A 74 7.50 -2.52 11.03
C SER A 74 5.98 -2.62 11.27
N TRP A 75 5.47 -1.95 12.29
CA TRP A 75 4.04 -1.91 12.59
C TRP A 75 3.24 -1.30 11.45
N THR A 76 2.28 -2.08 10.94
CA THR A 76 1.59 -1.79 9.70
C THR A 76 0.10 -2.07 9.84
N LEU A 77 -0.71 -1.19 9.24
CA LEU A 77 -2.14 -1.41 9.06
C LEU A 77 -2.37 -2.17 7.75
N PHE A 78 -3.23 -3.19 7.80
CA PHE A 78 -3.58 -4.02 6.66
C PHE A 78 -5.07 -3.94 6.40
N GLU A 79 -5.43 -3.75 5.14
CA GLU A 79 -6.78 -4.01 4.66
C GLU A 79 -6.91 -5.49 4.31
N HIS A 80 -7.88 -6.17 4.93
CA HIS A 80 -8.13 -7.59 4.73
C HIS A 80 -9.53 -7.81 4.18
N LEU A 81 -9.61 -8.53 3.05
CA LEU A 81 -10.83 -8.81 2.29
C LEU A 81 -11.15 -10.32 2.41
N PRO A 82 -11.87 -10.77 3.44
CA PRO A 82 -11.99 -12.19 3.78
C PRO A 82 -12.77 -12.99 2.72
N HIS A 83 -13.85 -12.42 2.16
CA HIS A 83 -14.68 -13.09 1.16
C HIS A 83 -13.93 -13.43 -0.12
N ILE A 84 -12.90 -12.68 -0.48
CA ILE A 84 -12.02 -12.98 -1.63
C ILE A 84 -10.64 -13.51 -1.22
N GLY A 85 -10.31 -13.49 0.07
CA GLY A 85 -9.07 -14.05 0.60
C GLY A 85 -7.84 -13.27 0.14
N LEU A 86 -8.00 -11.94 0.08
CA LEU A 86 -6.98 -10.99 -0.33
C LEU A 86 -6.65 -10.07 0.83
N GLU A 87 -5.43 -9.55 0.86
CA GLU A 87 -5.03 -8.51 1.79
C GLU A 87 -3.97 -7.59 1.18
N ARG A 88 -3.89 -6.36 1.67
CA ARG A 88 -2.81 -5.44 1.31
C ARG A 88 -2.32 -4.67 2.52
N THR A 89 -1.07 -4.24 2.44
CA THR A 89 -0.54 -3.20 3.33
C THR A 89 -1.15 -1.87 2.94
N MET A 90 -1.55 -1.08 3.94
CA MET A 90 -1.84 0.33 3.76
C MET A 90 -0.53 1.12 3.84
N GLU A 91 -0.30 1.95 2.85
CA GLU A 91 0.81 2.90 2.84
C GLU A 91 0.56 4.01 3.85
N ASP A 92 1.64 4.53 4.42
CA ASP A 92 1.59 5.41 5.58
C ASP A 92 0.75 6.67 5.40
N HIS A 93 0.68 7.15 4.17
CA HIS A 93 0.02 8.38 3.78
C HIS A 93 -1.47 8.19 3.44
N GLU A 94 -1.94 6.95 3.31
CA GLU A 94 -3.34 6.68 2.98
C GLU A 94 -4.24 7.13 4.12
N LEU A 95 -5.32 7.82 3.78
CA LEU A 95 -6.37 8.19 4.72
C LEU A 95 -7.23 6.96 5.02
N VAL A 96 -7.29 6.58 6.30
CA VAL A 96 -7.96 5.35 6.70
C VAL A 96 -9.45 5.42 6.38
N ILE A 97 -10.07 6.57 6.58
CA ILE A 97 -11.51 6.76 6.32
C ILE A 97 -11.82 6.67 4.82
N GLU A 98 -10.95 7.18 3.94
CA GLU A 98 -11.14 7.04 2.49
C GLU A 98 -11.07 5.56 2.07
N VAL A 99 -10.11 4.80 2.59
CA VAL A 99 -10.01 3.35 2.30
C VAL A 99 -11.25 2.60 2.79
N LEU A 100 -11.72 2.89 4.00
CA LEU A 100 -12.93 2.28 4.55
C LEU A 100 -14.20 2.66 3.78
N SER A 101 -14.25 3.86 3.18
CA SER A 101 -15.41 4.30 2.39
C SER A 101 -15.63 3.49 1.11
N ASN A 102 -14.59 2.79 0.64
CA ASN A 102 -14.64 1.90 -0.52
C ASN A 102 -15.21 0.50 -0.19
N TRP A 103 -15.49 0.21 1.08
CA TRP A 103 -15.99 -1.10 1.51
C TRP A 103 -17.49 -1.24 1.26
N GLY A 104 -17.88 -2.32 0.59
CA GLY A 104 -19.29 -2.71 0.54
C GLY A 104 -19.79 -3.13 1.92
N MET A 105 -21.03 -2.76 2.27
CA MET A 105 -21.60 -3.08 3.59
C MET A 105 -21.61 -4.58 3.92
N GLU A 106 -21.69 -5.44 2.90
CA GLU A 106 -21.75 -6.90 3.04
C GLU A 106 -20.37 -7.58 2.93
N GLU A 107 -19.27 -6.83 2.81
CA GLU A 107 -17.96 -7.41 2.52
C GLU A 107 -17.20 -7.91 3.77
N GLU A 108 -17.67 -7.60 4.98
CA GLU A 108 -17.05 -7.99 6.26
C GLU A 108 -15.53 -7.73 6.32
N ASN A 109 -15.06 -6.72 5.59
CA ASN A 109 -13.65 -6.36 5.50
C ASN A 109 -13.13 -5.95 6.89
N LYS A 110 -11.83 -6.15 7.10
CA LYS A 110 -11.18 -5.90 8.40
C LYS A 110 -9.90 -5.09 8.25
N LEU A 111 -9.66 -4.21 9.22
CA LEU A 111 -8.35 -3.60 9.43
C LEU A 111 -7.55 -4.45 10.41
N TYR A 112 -6.35 -4.86 10.05
CA TYR A 112 -5.43 -5.56 10.94
C TYR A 112 -4.20 -4.72 11.26
N PHE A 113 -3.74 -4.79 12.51
CA PHE A 113 -2.52 -4.18 12.98
C PHE A 113 -1.51 -5.27 13.36
N ARG A 114 -0.42 -5.36 12.59
CA ARG A 114 0.65 -6.35 12.81
C ARG A 114 1.97 -5.90 12.21
N LYS A 115 3.03 -6.63 12.48
CA LYS A 115 4.36 -6.33 11.93
C LYS A 115 4.48 -6.76 10.47
N ASN A 116 5.07 -5.91 9.64
CA ASN A 116 5.48 -6.18 8.27
C ASN A 116 6.94 -5.73 8.07
N TYR A 117 7.87 -6.68 8.19
CA TYR A 117 9.28 -6.40 7.99
C TYR A 117 9.66 -6.16 6.51
N ALA A 118 8.81 -6.59 5.58
CA ALA A 118 9.07 -6.53 4.15
C ALA A 118 8.67 -5.19 3.49
N LYS A 119 7.78 -4.41 4.12
CA LYS A 119 7.20 -3.17 3.55
C LYS A 119 8.25 -2.22 2.98
N TYR A 120 9.36 -2.02 3.69
CA TYR A 120 10.44 -1.12 3.28
C TYR A 120 11.73 -1.83 2.85
N GLU A 121 11.67 -3.13 2.54
CA GLU A 121 12.87 -3.91 2.26
C GLU A 121 13.65 -3.38 1.05
N PHE A 122 12.94 -2.92 0.01
CA PHE A 122 13.57 -2.29 -1.15
C PHE A 122 14.38 -1.03 -0.78
N PHE A 123 13.89 -0.22 0.16
CA PHE A 123 14.61 0.99 0.61
C PHE A 123 15.86 0.65 1.43
N LYS A 124 15.85 -0.49 2.14
CA LYS A 124 16.98 -0.96 2.95
C LYS A 124 18.07 -1.60 2.08
N ASN A 125 17.66 -2.44 1.13
CA ASN A 125 18.57 -3.29 0.34
C ASN A 125 18.27 -3.22 -1.18
N PRO A 126 18.31 -2.05 -1.83
CA PRO A 126 17.89 -1.89 -3.22
C PRO A 126 18.76 -2.66 -4.23
N MET A 127 20.04 -2.90 -3.91
CA MET A 127 21.00 -3.59 -4.79
C MET A 127 20.65 -5.05 -5.06
N TYR A 128 20.08 -5.74 -4.07
CA TYR A 128 19.84 -7.18 -4.12
C TYR A 128 18.35 -7.53 -4.16
N PHE A 129 17.48 -6.52 -4.20
CA PHE A 129 16.04 -6.71 -4.17
C PHE A 129 15.51 -7.38 -5.43
N PHE A 130 16.03 -6.98 -6.59
CA PHE A 130 15.66 -7.56 -7.88
C PHE A 130 16.77 -8.45 -8.44
N PRO A 131 16.45 -9.64 -8.98
CA PRO A 131 17.38 -10.40 -9.80
C PRO A 131 17.84 -9.60 -11.02
N GLU A 132 19.11 -9.73 -11.43
CA GLU A 132 19.69 -8.97 -12.55
C GLU A 132 18.87 -9.10 -13.85
N HIS A 133 18.36 -10.30 -14.14
CA HIS A 133 17.59 -10.56 -15.35
C HIS A 133 16.15 -10.03 -15.31
N MET A 134 15.66 -9.52 -14.17
CA MET A 134 14.29 -9.06 -13.99
C MET A 134 14.15 -7.56 -14.29
N VAL A 135 15.23 -6.77 -14.22
CA VAL A 135 15.19 -5.32 -14.38
C VAL A 135 16.03 -4.89 -15.57
N SER A 136 15.51 -3.96 -16.36
CA SER A 136 16.25 -3.31 -17.44
C SER A 136 16.21 -1.80 -17.25
N PHE A 137 17.38 -1.21 -17.08
CA PHE A 137 17.56 0.23 -16.95
C PHE A 137 17.70 0.87 -18.34
N ALA A 138 17.10 2.06 -18.54
CA ALA A 138 17.08 2.74 -19.83
C ALA A 138 18.45 3.31 -20.26
N THR A 139 19.35 3.52 -19.31
CA THR A 139 20.71 4.02 -19.54
C THR A 139 21.72 2.90 -19.32
N GLU A 140 22.55 2.63 -20.33
CA GLU A 140 23.77 1.85 -20.15
C GLU A 140 24.69 2.62 -19.20
N THR A 141 24.65 2.27 -17.91
CA THR A 141 25.62 2.79 -16.95
C THR A 141 26.88 1.94 -17.09
N ASN A 142 27.90 2.50 -17.75
CA ASN A 142 29.22 1.86 -17.93
C ASN A 142 30.03 1.70 -16.61
N GLY A 143 29.39 1.80 -15.44
CA GLY A 143 29.98 1.66 -14.12
C GLY A 143 29.01 1.03 -13.12
N GLU A 144 29.52 0.67 -11.94
CA GLU A 144 28.70 0.12 -10.85
C GLU A 144 27.57 1.10 -10.46
N ILE A 145 26.34 0.60 -10.47
CA ILE A 145 25.17 1.38 -10.06
C ILE A 145 25.15 1.37 -8.52
N SER A 146 25.17 2.56 -7.92
CA SER A 146 25.07 2.68 -6.46
C SER A 146 23.64 2.46 -5.94
N PRO A 147 23.46 2.05 -4.66
CA PRO A 147 22.15 1.89 -4.05
C PRO A 147 21.22 3.12 -4.23
N THR A 148 21.77 4.32 -4.04
CA THR A 148 21.02 5.58 -4.17
C THR A 148 20.56 5.84 -5.61
N GLN A 149 21.38 5.47 -6.61
CA GLN A 149 21.00 5.60 -8.01
C GLN A 149 19.85 4.67 -8.37
N ILE A 150 19.85 3.42 -7.86
CA ILE A 150 18.71 2.50 -8.04
C ILE A 150 17.43 3.13 -7.47
N LEU A 151 17.48 3.62 -6.23
CA LEU A 151 16.33 4.28 -5.61
C LEU A 151 15.85 5.49 -6.43
N GLN A 152 16.76 6.34 -6.91
CA GLN A 152 16.42 7.49 -7.75
C GLN A 152 15.75 7.07 -9.05
N MET A 153 16.19 5.98 -9.68
CA MET A 153 15.56 5.46 -10.90
C MET A 153 14.12 5.00 -10.66
N PHE A 154 13.83 4.38 -9.52
CA PHE A 154 12.48 3.92 -9.17
C PHE A 154 11.56 5.03 -8.68
N LEU A 155 12.11 6.07 -8.03
CA LEU A 155 11.35 7.20 -7.48
C LEU A 155 11.20 8.37 -8.49
N SER A 156 11.87 8.29 -9.63
CA SER A 156 11.83 9.32 -10.67
C SER A 156 10.46 9.38 -11.34
N SER A 157 9.94 10.59 -11.50
CA SER A 157 8.73 10.86 -12.29
C SER A 157 9.02 11.05 -13.78
N SER A 158 10.23 10.82 -14.27
CA SER A 158 10.59 10.92 -15.70
C SER A 158 10.99 9.57 -16.29
N THR A 159 11.72 8.78 -15.50
CA THR A 159 12.27 7.48 -15.88
C THR A 159 11.74 6.40 -14.94
N TYR A 160 11.38 5.23 -15.46
CA TYR A 160 10.96 4.08 -14.67
C TYR A 160 11.62 2.83 -15.26
N PRO A 161 12.41 2.07 -14.49
CA PRO A 161 13.02 0.83 -14.97
C PRO A 161 11.97 -0.15 -15.48
N GLU A 162 12.25 -0.86 -16.57
CA GLU A 162 11.35 -1.92 -17.01
C GLU A 162 11.58 -3.15 -16.15
N ILE A 163 10.55 -3.62 -15.45
CA ILE A 163 10.57 -4.93 -14.76
C ILE A 163 9.89 -5.95 -15.67
N HIS A 164 10.49 -7.11 -15.86
CA HIS A 164 9.94 -8.14 -16.73
C HIS A 164 10.21 -9.55 -16.21
N GLY A 165 9.32 -10.48 -16.57
CA GLY A 165 9.41 -11.85 -16.08
C GLY A 165 8.17 -12.68 -16.41
N PHE A 166 8.25 -13.98 -16.16
CA PHE A 166 7.10 -14.86 -16.33
C PHE A 166 6.20 -14.85 -15.08
N LEU A 167 4.91 -14.66 -15.30
CA LEU A 167 3.87 -14.84 -14.29
C LEU A 167 2.81 -15.82 -14.79
N HIS A 168 2.06 -16.39 -13.87
CA HIS A 168 0.82 -17.10 -14.21
C HIS A 168 -0.34 -16.13 -14.09
N ALA A 169 -1.07 -15.94 -15.19
CA ALA A 169 -2.26 -15.11 -15.22
C ALA A 169 -3.51 -15.97 -15.41
N LYS A 170 -4.58 -15.60 -14.71
CA LYS A 170 -5.91 -16.19 -14.88
C LYS A 170 -6.66 -15.41 -15.95
N GLU A 171 -7.19 -16.12 -16.94
CA GLU A 171 -7.98 -15.52 -18.01
C GLU A 171 -9.38 -15.16 -17.48
N GLN A 172 -9.90 -13.99 -17.84
CA GLN A 172 -11.21 -13.53 -17.38
C GLN A 172 -12.30 -14.54 -17.77
N GLY A 173 -13.16 -14.90 -16.81
CA GLY A 173 -14.24 -15.88 -17.00
C GLY A 173 -13.78 -17.35 -17.10
N LYS A 174 -12.47 -17.65 -17.04
CA LYS A 174 -11.96 -19.03 -17.08
C LYS A 174 -11.29 -19.42 -15.77
N LYS A 175 -11.29 -20.74 -15.47
CA LYS A 175 -10.56 -21.33 -14.34
C LYS A 175 -9.11 -21.69 -14.70
N SER A 176 -8.73 -21.57 -15.97
CA SER A 176 -7.39 -21.92 -16.46
C SER A 176 -6.38 -20.80 -16.19
N TRP A 177 -5.17 -21.22 -15.82
CA TRP A 177 -4.01 -20.35 -15.66
C TRP A 177 -3.03 -20.55 -16.82
N LYS A 178 -2.42 -19.47 -17.30
CA LYS A 178 -1.42 -19.49 -18.36
C LYS A 178 -0.15 -18.82 -17.89
N LYS A 179 1.01 -19.42 -18.19
CA LYS A 179 2.32 -18.79 -18.01
C LYS A 179 2.54 -17.81 -19.14
N ILE A 180 2.65 -16.53 -18.83
CA ILE A 180 2.79 -15.43 -19.79
C ILE A 180 3.95 -14.54 -19.36
N TYR A 181 4.66 -13.96 -20.31
CA TYR A 181 5.73 -13.01 -20.05
C TYR A 181 5.15 -11.59 -19.88
N PHE A 182 5.42 -10.97 -18.74
CA PHE A 182 4.92 -9.65 -18.35
C PHE A 182 6.02 -8.60 -18.37
N LEU A 183 5.61 -7.36 -18.61
CA LEU A 183 6.45 -6.17 -18.57
C LEU A 183 5.73 -5.08 -17.78
N LEU A 184 6.34 -4.61 -16.72
CA LEU A 184 5.92 -3.45 -15.96
C LEU A 184 6.66 -2.23 -16.49
N ARG A 185 5.88 -1.25 -16.93
CA ARG A 185 6.36 0.05 -17.40
C ARG A 185 5.64 1.15 -16.64
N ARG A 186 6.11 2.38 -16.83
CA ARG A 186 5.48 3.57 -16.23
C ARG A 186 3.98 3.67 -16.50
N SER A 187 3.54 3.33 -17.71
CA SER A 187 2.15 3.43 -18.13
C SER A 187 1.27 2.26 -17.68
N GLY A 188 1.84 1.24 -17.03
CA GLY A 188 1.08 0.08 -16.56
C GLY A 188 1.79 -1.25 -16.78
N LEU A 189 1.03 -2.31 -16.52
CA LEU A 189 1.43 -3.69 -16.72
C LEU A 189 0.98 -4.16 -18.11
N TYR A 190 1.88 -4.82 -18.83
CA TYR A 190 1.67 -5.39 -20.15
C TYR A 190 2.05 -6.86 -20.17
N PHE A 191 1.51 -7.61 -21.12
CA PHE A 191 1.94 -8.98 -21.39
C PHE A 191 2.26 -9.19 -22.88
N SER A 192 3.17 -10.12 -23.17
CA SER A 192 3.55 -10.48 -24.54
C SER A 192 2.65 -11.59 -25.09
N THR A 193 2.15 -11.40 -26.32
CA THR A 193 1.42 -12.42 -27.09
C THR A 193 2.35 -13.35 -27.86
N LYS A 194 3.66 -13.07 -27.89
CA LYS A 194 4.66 -13.86 -28.62
C LYS A 194 5.91 -14.09 -27.77
N GLY A 195 5.87 -15.16 -26.97
CA GLY A 195 7.01 -15.58 -26.15
C GLY A 195 7.45 -14.46 -25.20
N THR A 196 8.71 -14.04 -25.32
CA THR A 196 9.30 -12.93 -24.55
C THR A 196 9.45 -11.65 -25.38
N SER A 197 8.79 -11.56 -26.54
CA SER A 197 8.93 -10.40 -27.43
C SER A 197 8.43 -9.12 -26.76
N LYS A 198 9.26 -8.08 -26.83
CA LYS A 198 8.96 -6.73 -26.31
C LYS A 198 8.55 -5.75 -27.42
N GLU A 199 8.37 -6.23 -28.67
CA GLU A 199 7.92 -5.39 -29.78
C GLU A 199 6.51 -4.86 -29.51
N PRO A 200 6.22 -3.57 -29.78
CA PRO A 200 4.91 -2.98 -29.52
C PRO A 200 3.73 -3.78 -30.08
N ARG A 201 3.87 -4.37 -31.28
CA ARG A 201 2.83 -5.19 -31.92
C ARG A 201 2.45 -6.47 -31.14
N HIS A 202 3.35 -6.97 -30.28
CA HIS A 202 3.13 -8.17 -29.48
C HIS A 202 2.70 -7.84 -28.05
N LEU A 203 2.66 -6.57 -27.65
CA LEU A 203 2.31 -6.18 -26.29
C LEU A 203 0.81 -5.90 -26.19
N GLN A 204 0.20 -6.43 -25.14
CA GLN A 204 -1.19 -6.18 -24.77
C GLN A 204 -1.21 -5.56 -23.38
N PHE A 205 -2.02 -4.52 -23.22
CA PHE A 205 -2.22 -3.86 -21.93
C PHE A 205 -2.99 -4.78 -20.98
N PHE A 206 -2.58 -4.82 -19.71
CA PHE A 206 -3.22 -5.63 -18.68
C PHE A 206 -3.94 -4.76 -17.63
N SER A 207 -3.22 -3.81 -17.02
CA SER A 207 -3.77 -2.92 -15.98
C SER A 207 -2.91 -1.68 -15.81
N GLU A 208 -3.54 -0.58 -15.41
CA GLU A 208 -2.87 0.58 -14.80
C GLU A 208 -2.97 0.52 -13.27
N PHE A 209 -2.30 1.43 -12.58
CA PHE A 209 -2.21 1.45 -11.11
C PHE A 209 -2.88 2.67 -10.47
N GLY A 210 -3.20 3.71 -11.24
CA GLY A 210 -3.68 4.99 -10.68
C GLY A 210 -4.99 4.88 -9.90
N ASN A 211 -5.86 3.94 -10.29
CA ASN A 211 -7.18 3.71 -9.68
C ASN A 211 -7.30 2.26 -9.16
N SER A 212 -6.20 1.59 -8.85
CA SER A 212 -6.23 0.17 -8.49
C SER A 212 -5.25 -0.15 -7.38
N ASP A 213 -5.76 -0.84 -6.38
CA ASP A 213 -4.99 -1.35 -5.26
C ASP A 213 -4.42 -2.74 -5.58
N ILE A 214 -3.23 -3.01 -5.04
CA ILE A 214 -2.53 -4.29 -5.21
C ILE A 214 -2.71 -5.10 -3.93
N TYR A 215 -3.26 -6.31 -4.07
CA TYR A 215 -3.47 -7.23 -2.97
C TYR A 215 -2.69 -8.54 -3.16
N VAL A 216 -2.22 -9.10 -2.06
CA VAL A 216 -1.64 -10.45 -1.99
C VAL A 216 -2.74 -11.46 -1.65
N SER A 217 -2.68 -12.64 -2.26
CA SER A 217 -3.61 -13.73 -1.98
C SER A 217 -3.14 -14.57 -0.81
N LEU A 218 -4.01 -14.73 0.19
CA LEU A 218 -3.74 -15.56 1.37
C LEU A 218 -3.96 -17.07 1.11
N ALA A 219 -4.75 -17.42 0.09
CA ALA A 219 -5.14 -18.80 -0.19
C ALA A 219 -5.36 -19.08 -1.68
N GLY A 220 -4.48 -18.56 -2.55
CA GLY A 220 -4.64 -18.60 -4.01
C GLY A 220 -4.89 -19.98 -4.60
N LYS A 221 -4.17 -21.02 -4.16
CA LYS A 221 -4.38 -22.41 -4.60
C LYS A 221 -5.79 -22.91 -4.28
N LYS A 222 -6.17 -22.82 -3.00
CA LYS A 222 -7.43 -23.39 -2.48
C LYS A 222 -8.65 -22.71 -3.08
N LYS A 223 -8.59 -21.39 -3.28
CA LYS A 223 -9.75 -20.58 -3.67
C LYS A 223 -9.87 -20.35 -5.17
N HIS A 224 -8.74 -20.27 -5.89
CA HIS A 224 -8.72 -19.85 -7.29
C HIS A 224 -8.04 -20.84 -8.23
N GLY A 225 -7.59 -22.00 -7.72
CA GLY A 225 -6.88 -23.00 -8.52
C GLY A 225 -5.52 -22.49 -9.03
N ALA A 226 -4.92 -21.53 -8.33
CA ALA A 226 -3.64 -20.95 -8.73
C ALA A 226 -2.53 -22.02 -8.76
N PRO A 227 -1.52 -21.90 -9.65
CA PRO A 227 -0.40 -22.84 -9.67
C PRO A 227 0.46 -22.79 -8.39
N THR A 228 0.51 -21.64 -7.72
CA THR A 228 1.29 -21.38 -6.50
C THR A 228 0.47 -20.61 -5.46
N ASN A 229 0.98 -20.51 -4.23
CA ASN A 229 0.37 -19.68 -3.18
C ASN A 229 0.82 -18.20 -3.26
N TYR A 230 1.82 -17.88 -4.08
CA TYR A 230 2.42 -16.55 -4.21
C TYR A 230 1.63 -15.69 -5.20
N GLY A 231 0.31 -15.63 -5.03
CA GLY A 231 -0.59 -14.88 -5.91
C GLY A 231 -0.75 -13.44 -5.47
N PHE A 232 -0.92 -12.54 -6.41
CA PHE A 232 -1.36 -11.16 -6.18
C PHE A 232 -2.40 -10.76 -7.24
N GLY A 233 -3.13 -9.69 -7.01
CA GLY A 233 -4.15 -9.19 -7.92
C GLY A 233 -4.41 -7.70 -7.75
N PHE A 234 -5.06 -7.11 -8.76
CA PHE A 234 -5.48 -5.72 -8.79
C PHE A 234 -6.99 -5.65 -8.53
N LYS A 235 -7.42 -4.74 -7.64
CA LYS A 235 -8.83 -4.39 -7.44
C LYS A 235 -8.97 -2.90 -7.65
N VAL A 236 -9.89 -2.52 -8.54
CA VAL A 236 -10.21 -1.11 -8.82
C VAL A 236 -10.82 -0.50 -7.56
N GLN A 237 -10.35 0.69 -7.20
CA GLN A 237 -10.95 1.50 -6.14
C GLN A 237 -12.33 1.96 -6.61
N ALA A 238 -13.35 1.81 -5.75
CA ALA A 238 -14.74 2.07 -6.11
C ALA A 238 -15.06 3.57 -6.15
#